data_AF-A5DSM0-F1
#
_entry.id   AF-A5DSM0-F1
#
_cell.length_a   1.000
_cell.length_b   1.000
_cell.length_c   1.000
_cell.angle_alpha   90.00
_cell.angle_beta   90.00
_cell.angle_gamma   90.00
#
_symmetry.space_group_name_H-M   'P 1'
#
loop_
_entity.id
_entity.type
_entity.pdbx_description
1 polymer ?
#
loop_
_entity_poly.entity_id
_entity_poly.type
_entity_poly.pdbx_seq_one_letter_code
_entity_poly.pdbx_strand_id
1 'polypeptide(L)'
;MPTATTEQLNAYKFTSVITLLLSIYGSLTYTGIPEGHISFTPYTSSDFLLFIYWGVLYLWQIVYIVQIFFPDEYRISIISVVGWHFPIFNVLTYIWAEFFSSGHFFLSEITLILNFFNILVLYFAHKTFSLRPLGNWLLIHVPIVALPMAWLLNAIFWNGAVWLHIHKTWGRILANVFIWNFLLVPGFFLLVFNDWATGLGFSYLLFALAIGQLENKVFALQWIFAFTIAGILLVWSVVAAIVGGIRLTAGENAPLLVVEEEQTA
;
A
#
# COMPACT_ATOMS: atom_id res chain seq x y z
N MET A 1 -17.85 -22.44 8.54
CA MET A 1 -18.33 -21.19 7.89
C MET A 1 -18.91 -21.54 6.53
N PRO A 2 -19.98 -20.88 6.04
CA PRO A 2 -20.49 -21.15 4.71
C PRO A 2 -19.41 -20.77 3.69
N THR A 3 -18.95 -21.74 2.92
CA THR A 3 -18.13 -21.52 1.74
C THR A 3 -18.84 -20.52 0.83
N ALA A 4 -18.13 -19.50 0.34
CA ALA A 4 -18.70 -18.53 -0.58
C ALA A 4 -19.44 -19.27 -1.70
N THR A 5 -20.69 -18.89 -1.96
CA THR A 5 -21.46 -19.53 -3.03
C THR A 5 -20.74 -19.30 -4.36
N THR A 6 -20.89 -20.21 -5.31
CA THR A 6 -20.30 -20.05 -6.66
C THR A 6 -20.66 -18.69 -7.28
N GLU A 7 -21.89 -18.23 -7.01
CA GLU A 7 -22.36 -16.91 -7.41
C GLU A 7 -21.59 -15.76 -6.76
N GLN A 8 -21.38 -15.80 -5.43
CA GLN A 8 -20.57 -14.81 -4.71
C GLN A 8 -19.12 -14.76 -5.22
N LEU A 9 -18.53 -15.93 -5.48
CA LEU A 9 -17.16 -16.00 -6.01
C LEU A 9 -17.07 -15.42 -7.43
N ASN A 10 -18.07 -15.68 -8.28
CA ASN A 10 -18.12 -15.13 -9.63
C ASN A 10 -18.32 -13.60 -9.62
N ALA A 11 -19.21 -13.10 -8.76
CA ALA A 11 -19.40 -11.66 -8.56
C ALA A 11 -18.12 -10.98 -8.08
N TYR A 12 -17.41 -11.62 -7.14
CA TYR A 12 -16.13 -11.13 -6.63
C TYR A 12 -15.04 -11.08 -7.73
N LYS A 13 -14.89 -12.15 -8.52
CA LYS A 13 -13.96 -12.21 -9.66
C LYS A 13 -14.22 -11.08 -10.65
N PHE A 14 -15.48 -10.91 -11.07
CA PHE A 14 -15.87 -9.89 -12.03
C PHE A 14 -15.63 -8.48 -11.49
N THR A 15 -16.04 -8.23 -10.25
CA THR A 15 -15.86 -6.92 -9.59
C THR A 15 -14.38 -6.58 -9.42
N SER A 16 -13.54 -7.56 -9.05
CA SER A 16 -12.10 -7.36 -8.87
C SER A 16 -11.42 -6.97 -10.18
N VAL A 17 -11.78 -7.61 -11.30
CA VAL A 17 -11.25 -7.27 -12.63
C VAL A 17 -11.66 -5.85 -13.04
N ILE A 18 -12.95 -5.51 -12.93
CA ILE A 18 -13.44 -4.19 -13.34
C ILE A 18 -12.84 -3.07 -12.50
N THR A 19 -12.82 -3.25 -11.18
CA THR A 19 -12.28 -2.22 -10.28
C THR A 19 -10.79 -2.03 -10.50
N LEU A 20 -10.01 -3.09 -10.75
CA LEU A 20 -8.60 -2.96 -11.13
C LEU A 20 -8.43 -2.15 -12.42
N LEU A 21 -9.22 -2.43 -13.46
CA LEU A 21 -9.17 -1.67 -14.72
C LEU A 21 -9.51 -0.19 -14.51
N LEU A 22 -10.51 0.10 -13.67
CA LEU A 22 -10.86 1.49 -13.29
C LEU A 22 -9.70 2.17 -12.55
N SER A 23 -9.05 1.49 -11.60
CA SER A 23 -7.89 2.03 -10.89
C SER A 23 -6.73 2.35 -11.85
N ILE A 24 -6.40 1.42 -12.76
CA ILE A 24 -5.36 1.62 -13.77
C ILE A 24 -5.69 2.83 -14.65
N TYR A 25 -6.92 2.92 -15.14
CA TYR A 25 -7.38 4.05 -15.93
C TYR A 25 -7.24 5.38 -15.17
N GLY A 26 -7.71 5.46 -13.92
CA GLY A 26 -7.59 6.66 -13.10
C GLY A 26 -6.13 7.06 -12.87
N SER A 27 -5.27 6.11 -12.53
CA SER A 27 -3.84 6.36 -12.33
C SER A 27 -3.14 6.85 -13.60
N LEU A 28 -3.49 6.31 -14.78
CA LEU A 28 -2.94 6.78 -16.05
C LEU A 28 -3.37 8.22 -16.36
N THR A 29 -4.65 8.55 -16.12
CA THR A 29 -5.16 9.93 -16.26
C THR A 29 -4.41 10.89 -15.35
N TYR A 30 -4.18 10.50 -14.09
CA TYR A 30 -3.37 11.26 -13.13
C TYR A 30 -1.93 11.47 -13.64
N THR A 31 -1.25 10.42 -14.09
CA THR A 31 0.14 10.54 -14.61
C THR A 31 0.25 11.39 -15.88
N GLY A 32 -0.86 11.63 -16.57
CA GLY A 32 -0.94 12.48 -17.76
C GLY A 32 -1.09 13.98 -17.47
N ILE A 33 -1.21 14.40 -16.21
CA ILE A 33 -1.31 15.83 -15.86
C ILE A 33 0.07 16.49 -16.04
N PRO A 34 0.19 17.54 -16.88
CA PRO A 34 1.46 18.24 -17.05
C PRO A 34 1.96 18.84 -15.73
N GLU A 35 3.26 18.67 -15.44
CA GLU A 35 3.94 19.13 -14.22
C GLU A 35 3.68 20.61 -13.88
N GLY A 36 3.41 21.46 -14.88
CA GLY A 36 3.16 22.89 -14.71
C GLY A 36 1.88 23.26 -13.96
N HIS A 37 0.93 22.33 -13.76
CA HIS A 37 -0.33 22.61 -13.08
C HIS A 37 -0.30 22.32 -11.56
N ILE A 38 0.69 21.56 -11.08
CA ILE A 38 0.78 21.15 -9.67
C ILE A 38 2.04 21.75 -9.07
N SER A 39 1.89 22.48 -7.95
CA SER A 39 3.05 23.07 -7.28
C SER A 39 4.00 21.97 -6.78
N PHE A 40 5.28 22.06 -7.15
CA PHE A 40 6.33 21.19 -6.61
C PHE A 40 6.34 21.26 -5.07
N THR A 41 6.08 20.15 -4.39
CA THR A 41 6.03 20.06 -2.93
C THR A 41 7.25 19.31 -2.38
N PRO A 42 7.55 19.42 -1.08
CA PRO A 42 8.58 18.61 -0.41
C PRO A 42 8.35 17.10 -0.47
N TYR A 43 7.16 16.63 -0.84
CA TYR A 43 6.85 15.21 -0.98
C TYR A 43 6.71 14.76 -2.44
N THR A 44 7.01 15.65 -3.40
CA THR A 44 7.08 15.28 -4.81
C THR A 44 8.22 14.28 -5.03
N SER A 45 7.88 13.15 -5.65
CA SER A 45 8.80 12.05 -5.96
C SER A 45 9.20 12.07 -7.43
N SER A 46 10.21 11.27 -7.80
CA SER A 46 10.58 11.06 -9.20
C SER A 46 9.46 10.33 -9.94
N ASP A 47 8.95 10.93 -11.01
CA ASP A 47 7.85 10.35 -11.81
C ASP A 47 8.25 9.03 -12.46
N PHE A 48 9.50 8.91 -12.93
CA PHE A 48 10.01 7.66 -13.50
C PHE A 48 9.98 6.52 -12.48
N LEU A 49 10.47 6.76 -11.26
CA LEU A 49 10.47 5.74 -10.21
C LEU A 49 9.06 5.43 -9.72
N LEU A 50 8.19 6.43 -9.65
CA LEU A 50 6.79 6.25 -9.30
C LEU A 50 6.03 5.42 -10.36
N PHE A 51 6.32 5.62 -11.65
CA PHE A 51 5.78 4.81 -12.73
C PHE A 51 6.16 3.34 -12.59
N ILE A 52 7.43 3.05 -12.27
CA ILE A 52 7.88 1.68 -11.97
C ILE A 52 7.12 1.10 -10.76
N TYR A 53 6.93 1.88 -9.70
CA TYR A 53 6.19 1.45 -8.52
C TYR A 53 4.77 1.00 -8.88
N TRP A 54 4.05 1.83 -9.63
CA TRP A 54 2.70 1.50 -10.11
C TRP A 54 2.69 0.27 -11.00
N GLY A 55 3.66 0.13 -11.90
CA GLY A 55 3.81 -1.07 -12.73
C GLY A 55 3.97 -2.34 -11.88
N VAL A 56 4.81 -2.29 -10.84
CA VAL A 56 5.01 -3.41 -9.90
C VAL A 56 3.75 -3.69 -9.08
N LEU A 57 3.10 -2.66 -8.53
CA LEU A 57 1.85 -2.79 -7.78
C LEU A 57 0.78 -3.49 -8.64
N TYR A 58 0.53 -3.00 -9.85
CA TYR A 58 -0.49 -3.55 -10.71
C TYR A 58 -0.14 -4.96 -11.21
N LEU A 59 1.13 -5.25 -11.48
CA LEU A 59 1.55 -6.61 -11.81
C LEU A 59 1.22 -7.58 -10.66
N TRP A 60 1.55 -7.21 -9.42
CA TRP A 60 1.19 -8.01 -8.25
C TRP A 60 -0.32 -8.16 -8.07
N GLN A 61 -1.09 -7.10 -8.33
CA GLN A 61 -2.56 -7.15 -8.25
C GLN A 61 -3.19 -8.01 -9.35
N ILE A 62 -2.60 -8.05 -10.55
CA ILE A 62 -2.99 -9.00 -11.60
C ILE A 62 -2.71 -10.43 -11.13
N VAL A 63 -1.54 -10.71 -10.55
CA VAL A 63 -1.23 -12.03 -9.99
C VAL A 63 -2.23 -12.42 -8.89
N TYR A 64 -2.61 -11.48 -8.02
CA TYR A 64 -3.66 -11.67 -7.02
C TYR A 64 -5.01 -12.03 -7.65
N ILE A 65 -5.42 -11.36 -8.72
CA ILE A 65 -6.66 -11.68 -9.42
C ILE A 65 -6.58 -13.07 -10.08
N VAL A 66 -5.49 -13.35 -10.78
CA VAL A 66 -5.28 -14.60 -11.52
C VAL A 66 -5.37 -15.81 -10.60
N GLN A 67 -4.77 -15.76 -9.40
CA GLN A 67 -4.85 -16.88 -8.46
C GLN A 67 -6.28 -17.22 -8.00
N ILE A 68 -7.23 -16.26 -8.05
CA ILE A 68 -8.64 -16.48 -7.68
C ILE A 68 -9.35 -17.36 -8.73
N PHE A 69 -8.83 -17.42 -9.96
CA PHE A 69 -9.33 -18.30 -11.02
C PHE A 69 -8.80 -19.74 -10.92
N PHE A 70 -7.76 -19.98 -10.11
CA PHE A 70 -7.18 -21.29 -9.87
C PHE A 70 -7.57 -21.80 -8.47
N PRO A 71 -8.65 -22.60 -8.38
CA PRO A 71 -9.29 -22.91 -7.12
C PRO A 71 -8.38 -23.68 -6.18
N ASP A 72 -8.30 -23.18 -4.96
CA ASP A 72 -7.64 -23.76 -3.81
C ASP A 72 -8.50 -23.38 -2.60
N GLU A 73 -9.01 -24.38 -1.89
CA GLU A 73 -10.01 -24.19 -0.84
C GLU A 73 -9.49 -23.30 0.30
N TYR A 74 -8.20 -23.41 0.61
CA TYR A 74 -7.56 -22.58 1.62
C TYR A 74 -7.47 -21.12 1.17
N ARG A 75 -7.10 -20.85 -0.08
CA ARG A 75 -7.06 -19.46 -0.58
C ARG A 75 -8.46 -18.87 -0.71
N ILE A 76 -9.44 -19.64 -1.19
CA ILE A 76 -10.82 -19.17 -1.33
C ILE A 76 -11.44 -18.80 0.03
N SER A 77 -11.18 -19.60 1.07
CA SER A 77 -11.66 -19.30 2.43
C SER A 77 -11.01 -18.06 3.05
N ILE A 78 -9.78 -17.71 2.69
CA ILE A 78 -9.19 -16.41 3.06
C ILE A 78 -9.85 -15.27 2.27
N ILE A 79 -9.96 -15.45 0.94
CA ILE A 79 -10.52 -14.44 0.03
C ILE A 79 -11.97 -14.08 0.39
N SER A 80 -12.78 -15.02 0.87
CA SER A 80 -14.15 -14.74 1.30
C SER A 80 -14.23 -13.75 2.47
N VAL A 81 -13.17 -13.68 3.29
CA VAL A 81 -13.09 -12.76 4.44
C VAL A 81 -12.47 -11.43 4.03
N VAL A 82 -11.36 -11.47 3.28
CA VAL A 82 -10.53 -10.27 3.05
C VAL A 82 -10.68 -9.65 1.67
N GLY A 83 -11.29 -10.37 0.73
CA GLY A 83 -11.26 -10.04 -0.69
C GLY A 83 -11.90 -8.70 -1.03
N TRP A 84 -12.99 -8.32 -0.35
CA TRP A 84 -13.73 -7.09 -0.65
C TRP A 84 -12.97 -5.80 -0.41
N HIS A 85 -11.91 -5.82 0.41
CA HIS A 85 -11.02 -4.68 0.58
C HIS A 85 -10.27 -4.32 -0.71
N PHE A 86 -10.03 -5.29 -1.61
CA PHE A 86 -9.32 -5.06 -2.88
C PHE A 86 -10.16 -4.23 -3.87
N PRO A 87 -11.42 -4.61 -4.20
CA PRO A 87 -12.28 -3.73 -5.01
C PRO A 87 -12.49 -2.34 -4.40
N ILE A 88 -12.65 -2.24 -3.08
CA ILE A 88 -12.78 -0.95 -2.38
C ILE A 88 -11.52 -0.11 -2.60
N PHE A 89 -10.33 -0.70 -2.43
CA PHE A 89 -9.06 -0.01 -2.66
C PHE A 89 -8.96 0.54 -4.08
N ASN A 90 -9.32 -0.26 -5.08
CA ASN A 90 -9.23 0.15 -6.48
C ASN A 90 -10.23 1.25 -6.84
N VAL A 91 -11.48 1.15 -6.36
CA VAL A 91 -12.50 2.19 -6.57
C VAL A 91 -12.09 3.50 -5.91
N LEU A 92 -11.62 3.46 -4.67
CA LEU A 92 -11.16 4.67 -3.99
C LEU A 92 -9.91 5.26 -4.64
N THR A 93 -9.02 4.43 -5.20
CA THR A 93 -7.87 4.90 -5.98
C THR A 93 -8.32 5.62 -7.26
N TYR A 94 -9.33 5.08 -7.96
CA TYR A 94 -9.93 5.75 -9.12
C TYR A 94 -10.57 7.08 -8.74
N ILE A 95 -11.42 7.11 -7.71
CA ILE A 95 -12.10 8.33 -7.23
C ILE A 95 -11.07 9.38 -6.79
N TRP A 96 -10.01 8.94 -6.11
CA TRP A 96 -8.90 9.82 -5.72
C TRP A 96 -8.28 10.50 -6.94
N ALA A 97 -7.97 9.73 -7.99
CA ALA A 97 -7.35 10.25 -9.20
C ALA A 97 -8.27 11.23 -9.94
N GLU A 98 -9.57 10.97 -10.00
CA GLU A 98 -10.56 11.89 -10.59
C GLU A 98 -10.64 13.22 -9.82
N PHE A 99 -10.73 13.17 -8.49
CA PHE A 99 -10.74 14.39 -7.66
C PHE A 99 -9.44 15.16 -7.77
N PHE A 100 -8.30 14.46 -7.76
CA PHE A 100 -6.98 15.08 -7.86
C PHE A 100 -6.80 15.78 -9.21
N SER A 101 -7.11 15.08 -10.30
CA SER A 101 -7.00 15.61 -11.67
C SER A 101 -7.94 16.79 -11.93
N SER A 102 -9.08 16.82 -11.24
CA SER A 102 -10.04 17.92 -11.30
C SER A 102 -9.71 19.09 -10.35
N GLY A 103 -8.60 19.04 -9.62
CA GLY A 103 -8.17 20.09 -8.68
C GLY A 103 -8.91 20.10 -7.33
N HIS A 104 -9.73 19.09 -7.03
CA HIS A 104 -10.44 18.95 -5.76
C HIS A 104 -9.56 18.30 -4.69
N PHE A 105 -8.42 18.93 -4.36
CA PHE A 105 -7.38 18.33 -3.50
C PHE A 105 -7.86 17.94 -2.09
N PHE A 106 -8.82 18.67 -1.52
CA PHE A 106 -9.42 18.31 -0.23
C PHE A 106 -10.24 17.01 -0.29
N LEU A 107 -11.09 16.85 -1.32
CA LEU A 107 -11.88 15.61 -1.50
C LEU A 107 -10.98 14.42 -1.86
N SER A 108 -9.94 14.70 -2.64
CA SER A 108 -8.86 13.76 -2.93
C SER A 108 -8.19 13.26 -1.63
N GLU A 109 -7.89 14.17 -0.70
CA GLU A 109 -7.27 13.84 0.60
C GLU A 109 -8.19 12.95 1.45
N ILE A 110 -9.48 13.31 1.55
CA ILE A 110 -10.47 12.51 2.27
C ILE A 110 -10.53 11.09 1.70
N THR A 111 -10.50 10.96 0.37
CA THR A 111 -10.57 9.66 -0.31
C THR A 111 -9.34 8.80 0.00
N LEU A 112 -8.13 9.40 0.02
CA LEU A 112 -6.91 8.70 0.42
C LEU A 112 -6.97 8.22 1.87
N ILE A 113 -7.45 9.06 2.79
CA ILE A 113 -7.57 8.72 4.21
C ILE A 113 -8.56 7.56 4.39
N LEU A 114 -9.73 7.60 3.73
CA LEU A 114 -10.69 6.50 3.75
C LEU A 114 -10.09 5.20 3.22
N ASN A 115 -9.33 5.29 2.12
CA ASN A 115 -8.68 4.12 1.55
C ASN A 115 -7.56 3.59 2.47
N PHE A 116 -6.84 4.47 3.16
CA PHE A 116 -5.84 4.08 4.14
C PHE A 116 -6.49 3.34 5.31
N PHE A 117 -7.63 3.80 5.83
CA PHE A 117 -8.39 3.05 6.83
C PHE A 117 -8.87 1.68 6.32
N ASN A 118 -9.33 1.58 5.06
CA ASN A 118 -9.67 0.30 4.44
C ASN A 118 -8.49 -0.69 4.50
N ILE A 119 -7.27 -0.23 4.20
CA ILE A 119 -6.06 -1.06 4.28
C ILE A 119 -5.62 -1.32 5.74
N LEU A 120 -5.78 -0.37 6.66
CA LEU A 120 -5.47 -0.59 8.08
C LEU A 120 -6.40 -1.64 8.71
N VAL A 121 -7.69 -1.64 8.36
CA VAL A 121 -8.63 -2.70 8.79
C VAL A 121 -8.16 -4.05 8.25
N LEU A 122 -7.80 -4.11 6.97
CA LEU A 122 -7.25 -5.31 6.36
C LEU A 122 -5.94 -5.77 7.01
N TYR A 123 -5.10 -4.86 7.46
CA TYR A 123 -3.86 -5.16 8.17
C TYR A 123 -4.13 -5.71 9.58
N PHE A 124 -4.88 -4.98 10.40
CA PHE A 124 -4.99 -5.26 11.83
C PHE A 124 -6.16 -6.19 12.19
N ALA A 125 -7.34 -6.00 11.59
CA ALA A 125 -8.50 -6.82 11.90
C ALA A 125 -8.40 -8.21 11.27
N HIS A 126 -7.91 -8.28 10.03
CA HIS A 126 -7.75 -9.54 9.30
C HIS A 126 -6.34 -10.14 9.39
N LYS A 127 -5.42 -9.49 10.12
CA LYS A 127 -4.06 -9.96 10.42
C LYS A 127 -3.33 -10.52 9.19
N THR A 128 -3.46 -9.88 8.02
CA THR A 128 -2.90 -10.41 6.76
C THR A 128 -1.37 -10.59 6.80
N PHE A 129 -0.68 -9.87 7.67
CA PHE A 129 0.76 -10.03 7.92
C PHE A 129 1.12 -11.42 8.49
N SER A 130 0.18 -12.15 9.10
CA SER A 130 0.40 -13.48 9.67
C SER A 130 0.09 -14.62 8.69
N LEU A 131 -0.31 -14.33 7.45
CA LEU A 131 -0.67 -15.34 6.46
C LEU A 131 0.46 -16.36 6.24
N ARG A 132 0.06 -17.62 6.10
CA ARG A 132 0.94 -18.77 5.84
C ARG A 132 0.33 -19.65 4.75
N PRO A 133 1.16 -20.42 4.03
CA PRO A 133 2.62 -20.31 3.90
C PRO A 133 3.06 -18.97 3.25
N LEU A 134 4.38 -18.74 3.15
CA LEU A 134 4.94 -17.51 2.56
C LEU A 134 4.38 -17.22 1.16
N GLY A 135 4.10 -18.25 0.36
CA GLY A 135 3.46 -18.08 -0.96
C GLY A 135 2.11 -17.36 -0.87
N ASN A 136 1.25 -17.71 0.07
CA ASN A 136 -0.05 -17.04 0.24
C ASN A 136 0.11 -15.63 0.79
N TRP A 137 1.10 -15.41 1.65
CA TRP A 137 1.46 -14.06 2.10
C TRP A 137 1.93 -13.18 0.93
N LEU A 138 2.78 -13.69 0.04
CA LEU A 138 3.20 -12.98 -1.18
C LEU A 138 2.02 -12.74 -2.13
N LEU A 139 1.18 -13.74 -2.36
CA LEU A 139 0.09 -13.66 -3.32
C LEU A 139 -1.08 -12.81 -2.85
N ILE A 140 -1.28 -12.66 -1.55
CA ILE A 140 -2.39 -11.93 -0.95
C ILE A 140 -1.87 -10.65 -0.29
N HIS A 141 -1.13 -10.75 0.80
CA HIS A 141 -0.77 -9.59 1.62
C HIS A 141 0.05 -8.53 0.85
N VAL A 142 1.01 -8.92 0.00
CA VAL A 142 1.80 -7.95 -0.77
C VAL A 142 0.95 -7.08 -1.71
N PRO A 143 0.14 -7.65 -2.63
CA PRO A 143 -0.67 -6.87 -3.58
C PRO A 143 -1.81 -6.07 -2.96
N ILE A 144 -2.42 -6.56 -1.87
CA ILE A 144 -3.63 -5.95 -1.31
C ILE A 144 -3.40 -5.16 -0.01
N VAL A 145 -2.20 -5.26 0.59
CA VAL A 145 -1.87 -4.52 1.82
C VAL A 145 -0.55 -3.78 1.71
N ALA A 146 0.57 -4.49 1.56
CA ALA A 146 1.90 -3.89 1.75
C ALA A 146 2.19 -2.75 0.75
N LEU A 147 2.04 -3.02 -0.55
CA LEU A 147 2.26 -2.01 -1.58
C LEU A 147 1.14 -0.93 -1.60
N PRO A 148 -0.16 -1.28 -1.49
CA PRO A 148 -1.21 -0.28 -1.29
C PRO A 148 -0.96 0.68 -0.11
N MET A 149 -0.53 0.17 1.04
CA MET A 149 -0.30 0.96 2.25
C MET A 149 0.84 1.95 2.08
N ALA A 150 1.94 1.50 1.46
CA ALA A 150 3.08 2.37 1.16
C ALA A 150 2.70 3.52 0.23
N TRP A 151 1.95 3.22 -0.84
CA TRP A 151 1.42 4.25 -1.73
C TRP A 151 0.50 5.23 -1.00
N LEU A 152 -0.49 4.72 -0.24
CA LEU A 152 -1.49 5.57 0.40
C LEU A 152 -0.89 6.54 1.40
N LEU A 153 0.05 6.12 2.24
CA LEU A 153 0.71 7.04 3.16
C LEU A 153 1.52 8.09 2.39
N ASN A 154 2.25 7.67 1.34
CA ASN A 154 2.98 8.61 0.49
C ASN A 154 2.05 9.64 -0.17
N ALA A 155 0.93 9.18 -0.73
CA ALA A 155 -0.07 10.01 -1.38
C ALA A 155 -0.76 10.97 -0.41
N ILE A 156 -1.04 10.57 0.84
CA ILE A 156 -1.61 11.46 1.88
C ILE A 156 -0.68 12.64 2.14
N PHE A 157 0.61 12.38 2.39
CA PHE A 157 1.56 13.48 2.64
C PHE A 157 1.75 14.36 1.40
N TRP A 158 1.77 13.76 0.22
CA TRP A 158 1.95 14.48 -1.03
C TRP A 158 0.73 15.32 -1.41
N ASN A 159 -0.47 14.73 -1.48
CA ASN A 159 -1.71 15.45 -1.78
C ASN A 159 -2.04 16.48 -0.69
N GLY A 160 -1.85 16.16 0.59
CA GLY A 160 -1.97 17.12 1.67
C GLY A 160 -1.04 18.32 1.51
N ALA A 161 0.19 18.11 1.05
CA ALA A 161 1.12 19.21 0.75
C ALA A 161 0.70 20.04 -0.47
N VAL A 162 0.08 19.43 -1.48
CA VAL A 162 -0.51 20.14 -2.62
C VAL A 162 -1.70 20.99 -2.15
N TRP A 163 -2.64 20.40 -1.41
CA TRP A 163 -3.82 21.07 -0.89
C TRP A 163 -3.48 22.26 0.02
N LEU A 164 -2.55 22.08 0.95
CA LEU A 164 -2.14 23.11 1.89
C LEU A 164 -1.11 24.09 1.31
N HIS A 165 -0.79 23.98 0.02
CA HIS A 165 0.18 24.84 -0.66
C HIS A 165 1.53 24.88 0.06
N ILE A 166 2.02 23.72 0.51
CA ILE A 166 3.30 23.59 1.22
C ILE A 166 4.45 23.69 0.20
N HIS A 167 4.85 24.92 -0.12
CA HIS A 167 6.01 25.20 -0.99
C HIS A 167 6.94 26.32 -0.45
N LYS A 168 6.52 27.02 0.62
CA LYS A 168 7.28 28.12 1.27
C LYS A 168 8.08 27.63 2.48
N THR A 169 8.96 28.48 3.01
CA THR A 169 9.94 28.15 4.07
C THR A 169 9.35 27.42 5.27
N TRP A 170 8.26 27.93 5.86
CA TRP A 170 7.61 27.30 7.03
C TRP A 170 7.04 25.92 6.73
N GLY A 171 6.39 25.76 5.58
CA GLY A 171 5.88 24.47 5.13
C GLY A 171 7.00 23.45 4.92
N ARG A 172 8.19 23.88 4.48
CA ARG A 172 9.37 23.00 4.34
C ARG A 172 9.96 22.59 5.68
N ILE A 173 9.97 23.48 6.68
CA ILE A 173 10.38 23.11 8.05
C ILE A 173 9.44 22.03 8.59
N LEU A 174 8.14 22.21 8.41
CA LEU A 174 7.15 21.23 8.84
C LEU A 174 7.30 19.89 8.10
N ALA A 175 7.55 19.92 6.78
CA ALA A 175 7.81 18.72 5.98
C ALA A 175 9.07 17.97 6.42
N ASN A 176 10.15 18.69 6.77
CA ASN A 176 11.38 18.09 7.30
C ASN A 176 11.17 17.37 8.64
N VAL A 177 10.19 17.78 9.45
CA VAL A 177 9.83 17.08 10.70
C VAL A 177 8.94 15.88 10.38
N PHE A 178 7.91 16.08 9.56
CA PHE A 178 6.93 15.03 9.27
C PHE A 178 7.44 13.90 8.38
N ILE A 179 8.52 14.11 7.59
CA ILE A 179 9.10 13.04 6.79
C ILE A 179 9.54 11.85 7.64
N TRP A 180 9.89 12.05 8.92
CA TRP A 180 10.26 10.97 9.83
C TRP A 180 9.10 10.02 10.17
N ASN A 181 7.85 10.40 9.90
CA ASN A 181 6.72 9.45 9.96
C ASN A 181 6.90 8.29 8.97
N PHE A 182 7.60 8.52 7.86
CA PHE A 182 7.98 7.46 6.92
C PHE A 182 9.09 6.54 7.43
N LEU A 183 9.71 6.82 8.58
CA LEU A 183 10.53 5.85 9.30
C LEU A 183 9.72 5.17 10.41
N LEU A 184 9.00 5.96 11.20
CA LEU A 184 8.29 5.47 12.39
C LEU A 184 7.16 4.50 12.03
N VAL A 185 6.32 4.87 11.05
CA VAL A 185 5.13 4.08 10.68
C VAL A 185 5.53 2.74 10.04
N PRO A 186 6.29 2.69 8.92
CA PRO A 186 6.73 1.41 8.38
C PRO A 186 7.72 0.68 9.28
N GLY A 187 8.55 1.40 10.04
CA GLY A 187 9.42 0.80 11.05
C GLY A 187 8.64 0.03 12.11
N PHE A 188 7.49 0.56 12.56
CA PHE A 188 6.59 -0.16 13.45
C PHE A 188 6.07 -1.45 12.81
N PHE A 189 5.54 -1.38 11.59
CA PHE A 189 5.02 -2.56 10.89
C PHE A 189 6.09 -3.63 10.70
N LEU A 190 7.27 -3.21 10.28
CA LEU A 190 8.41 -4.07 10.03
C LEU A 190 8.98 -4.69 11.31
N LEU A 191 9.26 -3.89 12.34
CA LEU A 191 9.97 -4.38 13.53
C LEU A 191 9.06 -5.18 14.45
N VAL A 192 7.78 -4.83 14.53
CA VAL A 192 6.81 -5.50 15.43
C VAL A 192 6.17 -6.72 14.77
N PHE A 193 5.81 -6.63 13.49
CA PHE A 193 5.09 -7.71 12.80
C PHE A 193 5.94 -8.47 11.79
N ASN A 194 7.22 -8.13 11.65
CA ASN A 194 8.12 -8.70 10.65
C ASN A 194 7.60 -8.54 9.21
N ASP A 195 6.87 -7.46 8.93
CA ASP A 195 6.38 -7.16 7.60
C ASP A 195 7.43 -6.42 6.78
N TRP A 196 8.34 -7.22 6.21
CA TRP A 196 9.41 -6.72 5.37
C TRP A 196 8.91 -6.20 4.01
N ALA A 197 7.76 -6.66 3.50
CA ALA A 197 7.22 -6.19 2.22
C ALA A 197 6.73 -4.74 2.34
N THR A 198 6.04 -4.42 3.44
CA THR A 198 5.67 -3.04 3.75
C THR A 198 6.93 -2.16 3.82
N GLY A 199 7.96 -2.59 4.56
CA GLY A 199 9.20 -1.83 4.65
C GLY A 199 9.91 -1.63 3.30
N LEU A 200 9.90 -2.62 2.41
CA LEU A 200 10.48 -2.50 1.07
C LEU A 200 9.68 -1.53 0.19
N GLY A 201 8.34 -1.59 0.25
CA GLY A 201 7.47 -0.66 -0.48
C GLY A 201 7.72 0.79 -0.07
N PHE A 202 7.80 1.04 1.24
CA PHE A 202 8.14 2.36 1.77
C PHE A 202 9.57 2.79 1.43
N SER A 203 10.55 1.89 1.58
CA SER A 203 11.94 2.17 1.22
C SER A 203 12.06 2.63 -0.23
N TYR A 204 11.38 1.94 -1.16
CA TYR A 204 11.37 2.30 -2.57
C TYR A 204 10.75 3.67 -2.81
N LEU A 205 9.58 3.97 -2.23
CA LEU A 205 8.93 5.28 -2.41
C LEU A 205 9.73 6.43 -1.80
N LEU A 206 10.44 6.20 -0.68
CA LEU A 206 11.30 7.22 -0.09
C LEU A 206 12.58 7.43 -0.90
N PHE A 207 13.08 6.39 -1.54
CA PHE A 207 14.13 6.53 -2.54
C PHE A 207 13.63 7.34 -3.74
N ALA A 208 12.42 7.08 -4.25
CA ALA A 208 11.80 7.88 -5.31
C ALA A 208 11.62 9.35 -4.90
N LEU A 209 11.23 9.61 -3.66
CA LEU A 209 11.13 10.96 -3.08
C LEU A 209 12.51 11.63 -3.03
N ALA A 210 13.54 10.92 -2.56
CA ALA A 210 14.90 11.44 -2.48
C ALA A 210 15.42 11.90 -3.85
N ILE A 211 15.24 11.06 -4.88
CA ILE A 211 15.65 11.39 -6.26
C ILE A 211 14.85 12.59 -6.79
N GLY A 212 13.52 12.59 -6.64
CA GLY A 212 12.69 13.71 -7.10
C GLY A 212 13.03 15.05 -6.42
N GLN A 213 13.35 15.03 -5.12
CA GLN A 213 13.78 16.24 -4.42
C GLN A 213 15.20 16.69 -4.80
N LEU A 214 16.11 15.74 -5.08
CA LEU A 214 17.48 16.05 -5.51
C LEU A 214 17.51 16.75 -6.87
N GLU A 215 16.72 16.27 -7.83
CA GLU A 215 16.61 16.83 -9.19
C GLU A 215 16.08 18.27 -9.19
N ASN A 216 15.17 18.59 -8.27
CA ASN A 216 14.47 19.86 -8.25
C ASN A 216 15.07 20.90 -7.29
N LYS A 217 15.57 20.47 -6.12
CA LYS A 217 16.11 21.36 -5.08
C LYS A 217 17.28 20.72 -4.34
N VAL A 218 18.45 20.72 -4.97
CA VAL A 218 19.71 20.18 -4.42
C VAL A 218 20.02 20.68 -2.99
N PHE A 219 19.77 21.97 -2.69
CA PHE A 219 19.98 22.55 -1.35
C PHE A 219 18.74 22.41 -0.45
N ALA A 220 18.28 21.18 -0.22
CA ALA A 220 17.15 20.86 0.65
C ALA A 220 17.50 19.70 1.59
N LEU A 221 17.09 19.78 2.87
CA LEU A 221 17.27 18.64 3.81
C LEU A 221 16.39 17.44 3.47
N GLN A 222 15.28 17.68 2.76
CA GLN A 222 14.26 16.68 2.46
C GLN A 222 14.82 15.44 1.73
N TRP A 223 15.68 15.61 0.72
CA TRP A 223 16.24 14.47 0.00
C TRP A 223 17.22 13.66 0.86
N ILE A 224 17.98 14.32 1.75
CA ILE A 224 18.92 13.65 2.68
C ILE A 224 18.13 12.78 3.65
N PHE A 225 17.07 13.32 4.23
CA PHE A 225 16.20 12.58 5.15
C PHE A 225 15.51 11.43 4.43
N ALA A 226 14.97 11.66 3.24
CA ALA A 226 14.35 10.60 2.43
C ALA A 226 15.32 9.47 2.10
N PHE A 227 16.55 9.78 1.68
CA PHE A 227 17.58 8.80 1.37
C PHE A 227 18.01 7.99 2.61
N THR A 228 18.14 8.67 3.76
CA THR A 228 18.47 8.04 5.04
C THR A 228 17.38 7.06 5.46
N ILE A 229 16.11 7.48 5.41
CA ILE A 229 14.95 6.65 5.77
C ILE A 229 14.85 5.45 4.81
N ALA A 230 15.00 5.69 3.50
CA ALA A 230 14.98 4.63 2.49
C ALA A 230 16.06 3.56 2.77
N GLY A 231 17.28 3.98 3.07
CA GLY A 231 18.39 3.09 3.40
C GLY A 231 18.16 2.28 4.68
N ILE A 232 17.67 2.92 5.75
CA ILE A 232 17.36 2.23 7.02
C ILE A 232 16.27 1.16 6.79
N LEU A 233 15.17 1.53 6.14
CA LEU A 233 14.08 0.59 5.87
C LEU A 233 14.52 -0.55 4.96
N LEU A 234 15.36 -0.29 3.95
CA LEU A 234 15.90 -1.32 3.08
C LEU A 234 16.68 -2.36 3.89
N VAL A 235 17.64 -1.90 4.70
CA VAL A 235 18.49 -2.78 5.51
C VAL A 235 17.65 -3.56 6.51
N TRP A 236 16.74 -2.89 7.22
CA TRP A 236 15.84 -3.55 8.18
C TRP A 236 14.94 -4.58 7.49
N SER A 237 14.41 -4.29 6.31
CA SER A 237 13.56 -5.21 5.55
C SER A 237 14.34 -6.45 5.10
N VAL A 238 15.55 -6.26 4.58
CA VAL A 238 16.40 -7.37 4.14
C VAL A 238 16.78 -8.25 5.32
N VAL A 239 17.17 -7.66 6.45
CA VAL A 239 17.48 -8.41 7.68
C VAL A 239 16.24 -9.16 8.19
N ALA A 240 15.08 -8.51 8.24
CA ALA A 240 13.80 -9.11 8.64
C ALA A 240 13.38 -10.29 7.73
N ALA A 241 13.63 -10.17 6.42
CA ALA A 241 13.34 -11.21 5.44
C ALA A 241 14.28 -12.43 5.59
N ILE A 242 15.57 -12.22 5.89
CA ILE A 242 16.57 -13.28 6.03
C ILE A 242 16.47 -13.99 7.38
N VAL A 243 16.47 -13.23 8.48
CA VAL A 243 16.55 -13.77 9.84
C VAL A 243 15.19 -14.29 10.30
N GLY A 244 14.09 -13.74 9.77
CA GLY A 244 12.79 -13.83 10.41
C GLY A 244 12.79 -12.96 11.66
N GLY A 245 11.89 -11.98 11.73
CA GLY A 245 11.88 -10.97 12.79
C GLY A 245 11.71 -11.52 14.19
N ILE A 246 11.77 -10.62 15.18
CA ILE A 246 11.55 -10.92 16.60
C ILE A 246 10.10 -11.41 16.76
N ARG A 247 9.86 -12.69 16.48
CA ARG A 247 8.57 -13.31 16.67
C ARG A 247 8.38 -13.41 18.18
N LEU A 248 7.51 -12.56 18.73
CA LEU A 248 6.81 -12.93 19.96
C LEU A 248 6.10 -14.24 19.65
N THR A 249 6.72 -15.35 20.02
CA THR A 249 6.08 -16.65 20.17
C THR A 249 5.14 -16.57 21.38
N ALA A 250 4.15 -15.68 21.32
CA ALA A 250 2.97 -15.79 22.14
C ALA A 250 2.05 -16.74 21.38
N GLY A 251 1.87 -17.94 21.92
CA GLY A 251 1.19 -19.07 21.30
C GLY A 251 -0.30 -18.88 21.06
N GLU A 252 -0.68 -17.92 20.24
CA GLU A 252 -1.99 -17.84 19.61
C GLU A 252 -1.83 -17.90 18.09
N ASN A 253 -1.39 -19.08 17.63
CA ASN A 253 -1.90 -19.58 16.37
C ASN A 253 -3.37 -19.94 16.59
N ALA A 254 -4.23 -18.94 16.66
CA ALA A 254 -5.61 -19.12 16.20
C ALA A 254 -5.53 -18.88 14.69
N PRO A 255 -5.35 -19.92 13.85
CA PRO A 255 -5.64 -19.74 12.45
C PRO A 255 -7.10 -19.33 12.37
N LEU A 256 -7.45 -18.43 11.47
CA LEU A 256 -8.86 -18.18 11.14
C LEU A 256 -9.58 -19.44 10.59
N LEU A 257 -8.92 -20.62 10.57
CA LEU A 257 -9.39 -21.91 10.05
C LEU A 257 -8.64 -23.07 10.75
N VAL A 258 -9.31 -23.83 11.64
CA VAL A 258 -9.32 -25.30 11.97
C VAL A 258 -9.95 -25.39 13.39
N VAL A 259 -11.12 -25.98 13.70
CA VAL A 259 -11.55 -27.39 13.58
C VAL A 259 -13.09 -27.44 13.51
N GLU A 260 -13.65 -28.04 12.46
CA GLU A 260 -14.95 -28.72 12.52
C GLU A 260 -14.85 -29.96 11.62
N GLU A 261 -14.40 -31.05 12.24
CA GLU A 261 -14.41 -32.46 11.82
C GLU A 261 -13.54 -33.14 12.91
N GLU A 262 -13.95 -34.07 13.75
CA GLU A 262 -14.97 -35.10 13.68
C GLU A 262 -15.14 -35.63 15.13
N GLN A 263 -16.32 -35.50 15.74
CA GLN A 263 -16.70 -36.31 16.91
C GLN A 263 -17.94 -37.11 16.53
N THR A 264 -17.72 -38.11 15.69
CA THR A 264 -18.58 -39.29 15.57
C THR A 264 -17.86 -40.48 16.21
N ALA A 265 -18.16 -40.72 17.49
CA ALA A 265 -18.34 -42.03 18.13
C ALA A 265 -18.69 -41.82 19.61
#